data_AF-A0A1S3PEB8-F1
#
_entry.id   AF-A0A1S3PEB8-F1
#
_cell.length_a   1.000
_cell.length_b   1.000
_cell.length_c   1.000
_cell.angle_alpha   90.00
_cell.angle_beta   90.00
_cell.angle_gamma   90.00
#
_symmetry.space_group_name_H-M   'P 1'
#
loop_
_entity.id
_entity.type
_entity.pdbx_description
1 polymer ?
#
loop_
_entity_poly.entity_id
_entity_poly.type
_entity_poly.pdbx_seq_one_letter_code
_entity_poly.pdbx_strand_id
1 'polypeptide(L)'
;MNSSLSVFDMGVRWNVSEEQSRYCRYRDYRASPWSPVPYDFTLQFWHVLAARLAFIIVFEHLVFGIKSFIAYLIPDMPKSLCDRMRREKYLMQEMMYEAELEHLQKERKKNGRRYHHEWP
;
A
#
# COMPACT_ATOMS: atom_id res chain seq x y z
N MET A 1 25.03 -9.72 29.72
CA MET A 1 23.83 -10.54 29.37
C MET A 1 22.61 -10.27 30.26
N ASN A 2 22.62 -9.23 31.12
CA ASN A 2 21.58 -8.89 32.10
C ASN A 2 20.89 -7.55 31.80
N SER A 3 21.11 -6.97 30.61
CA SER A 3 20.67 -5.61 30.25
C SER A 3 19.21 -5.53 29.77
N SER A 4 18.52 -6.66 29.61
CA SER A 4 17.13 -6.71 29.15
C SER A 4 16.11 -6.80 30.29
N LEU A 5 16.57 -6.73 31.54
CA LEU A 5 15.73 -6.88 32.72
C LEU A 5 15.79 -5.62 33.58
N SER A 6 14.63 -5.03 33.86
CA SER A 6 14.46 -3.97 34.85
C SER A 6 14.23 -4.57 36.24
N VAL A 7 14.70 -3.87 37.27
CA VAL A 7 14.58 -4.28 38.67
C VAL A 7 13.42 -3.53 39.32
N PHE A 8 12.53 -4.26 39.98
CA PHE A 8 11.47 -3.71 40.82
C PHE A 8 11.77 -3.96 42.30
N ASP A 9 11.69 -2.91 43.12
CA ASP A 9 11.80 -3.03 44.58
C ASP A 9 10.41 -3.27 45.18
N MET A 10 10.20 -4.46 45.75
CA MET A 10 8.95 -4.83 46.41
C MET A 10 8.88 -4.34 47.86
N GLY A 11 10.02 -3.96 48.45
CA GLY A 11 10.12 -3.60 49.86
C GLY A 11 9.31 -2.36 50.24
N VAL A 12 9.14 -1.41 49.31
CA VAL A 12 8.37 -0.18 49.53
C VAL A 12 6.87 -0.45 49.68
N ARG A 13 6.35 -1.52 49.06
CA ARG A 13 4.90 -1.78 49.01
C ARG A 13 4.41 -2.81 50.04
N TRP A 14 5.27 -3.73 50.47
CA TRP A 14 4.82 -4.93 51.20
C TRP A 14 5.51 -5.19 52.55
N ASN A 15 6.34 -4.26 53.08
CA ASN A 15 7.09 -4.45 54.34
C ASN A 15 7.75 -5.84 54.43
N VAL A 16 8.39 -6.26 53.34
CA VAL A 16 8.94 -7.61 53.15
C VAL A 16 10.15 -7.82 54.08
N SER A 17 10.15 -8.92 54.85
CA SER A 17 11.27 -9.36 55.69
C SER A 17 12.45 -9.86 54.84
N GLU A 18 13.68 -9.70 55.33
CA GLU A 18 14.96 -9.99 54.63
C GLU A 18 15.09 -11.41 54.06
N GLU A 19 14.24 -12.35 54.49
CA GLU A 19 14.24 -13.75 54.05
C GLU A 19 13.65 -13.95 52.64
N GLN A 20 12.88 -12.99 52.12
CA GLN A 20 12.28 -13.05 50.78
C GLN A 20 12.96 -12.02 49.86
N SER A 21 13.25 -12.41 48.60
CA SER A 21 13.96 -11.57 47.63
C SER A 21 13.30 -10.19 47.47
N ARG A 22 13.90 -9.17 48.09
CA ARG A 22 13.43 -7.76 48.09
C ARG A 22 13.27 -7.16 46.69
N TYR A 23 14.00 -7.70 45.73
CA TYR A 23 14.02 -7.27 44.34
C TYR A 23 13.52 -8.37 43.41
N CYS A 24 12.71 -8.01 42.43
CA CYS A 24 12.31 -8.90 41.34
C CYS A 24 12.67 -8.28 39.98
N ARG A 25 12.94 -9.14 38.99
CA ARG A 25 13.37 -8.73 37.65
C ARG A 25 12.24 -9.01 36.65
N TYR A 26 11.93 -8.02 35.83
CA TYR A 26 10.92 -8.15 34.76
C TYR A 26 11.49 -7.65 33.44
N ARG A 27 10.89 -8.11 32.34
CA ARG A 27 11.38 -7.82 30.99
C ARG A 27 10.90 -6.44 30.53
N ASP A 28 11.59 -5.40 30.95
CA ASP A 28 11.34 -4.02 30.54
C ASP A 28 12.64 -3.19 30.57
N TYR A 29 12.63 -2.04 29.91
CA TYR A 29 13.77 -1.11 29.80
C TYR A 29 13.53 0.14 30.66
N ARG A 30 13.30 -0.07 31.95
CA ARG A 30 13.03 1.00 32.92
C ARG A 30 14.24 1.31 33.80
N ALA A 31 14.29 2.56 34.25
CA ALA A 31 15.35 3.03 35.12
C ALA A 31 15.27 2.32 36.49
N SER A 32 16.44 1.98 37.03
CA SER A 32 16.55 1.25 38.30
C SER A 32 15.97 2.04 39.48
N PRO A 33 15.57 1.38 40.59
CA PRO A 33 15.05 2.05 41.78
C PRO A 33 16.03 3.03 42.44
N TRP A 34 17.35 2.88 42.20
CA TRP A 34 18.39 3.79 42.72
C TRP A 34 18.73 4.96 41.78
N SER A 35 18.05 5.07 40.65
CA SER A 35 18.27 6.16 39.69
C SER A 35 17.52 7.43 40.15
N PRO A 36 17.92 8.64 39.70
CA PRO A 36 17.25 9.88 40.07
C PRO A 36 15.76 9.93 39.66
N VAL A 37 15.38 9.14 38.65
CA VAL A 37 14.00 9.00 38.15
C VAL A 37 13.62 7.52 38.12
N PRO A 38 13.24 6.93 39.28
CA PRO A 38 13.00 5.49 39.36
C PRO A 38 11.80 5.06 38.52
N TYR A 39 11.92 3.89 37.87
CA TYR A 39 10.87 3.25 37.07
C TYR A 39 10.46 3.96 35.77
N ASP A 40 11.11 5.06 35.41
CA ASP A 40 10.84 5.79 34.18
C ASP A 40 11.44 5.08 32.94
N PHE A 41 10.99 5.46 31.75
CA PHE A 41 11.45 4.89 30.49
C PHE A 41 12.90 5.30 30.20
N THR A 42 13.76 4.32 29.95
CA THR A 42 15.14 4.59 29.56
C THR A 42 15.25 4.96 28.08
N LEU A 43 16.35 5.60 27.69
CA LEU A 43 16.66 5.82 26.27
C LEU A 43 16.73 4.51 25.46
N GLN A 44 17.09 3.39 26.09
CA GLN A 44 17.11 2.09 25.42
C GLN A 44 15.71 1.63 24.98
N PHE A 45 14.67 1.94 25.79
CA PHE A 45 13.28 1.69 25.40
C PHE A 45 12.95 2.37 24.07
N TRP A 46 13.28 3.66 23.97
CA TRP A 46 13.02 4.47 22.77
C TRP A 46 13.79 3.99 21.55
N HIS A 47 15.05 3.59 21.70
CA HIS A 47 15.84 3.03 20.61
C HIS A 47 15.26 1.72 20.10
N VAL A 48 14.87 0.81 21.00
CA VAL A 48 14.26 -0.47 20.62
C VAL A 48 12.90 -0.25 19.95
N LEU A 49 12.11 0.69 20.46
CA LEU A 49 10.83 1.07 19.86
C LEU A 49 11.03 1.62 18.45
N ALA A 50 11.93 2.59 18.29
CA ALA A 50 12.26 3.18 17.00
C ALA A 50 12.77 2.12 16.00
N ALA A 51 13.65 1.21 16.44
CA ALA A 51 14.16 0.13 15.60
C ALA A 51 13.05 -0.84 15.14
N ARG A 52 12.10 -1.18 16.02
CA ARG A 52 10.94 -2.01 15.67
C ARG A 52 10.04 -1.31 14.65
N LEU A 53 9.76 -0.02 14.85
CA LEU A 53 8.96 0.78 13.92
C LEU A 53 9.65 0.92 12.56
N ALA A 54 10.94 1.23 12.56
CA ALA A 54 11.73 1.33 11.33
C ALA A 54 11.75 0.01 10.56
N PHE A 55 11.90 -1.13 11.25
CA PHE A 55 11.84 -2.44 10.62
C PHE A 55 10.50 -2.70 9.92
N ILE A 56 9.39 -2.36 10.59
CA ILE A 56 8.04 -2.50 10.02
C ILE A 56 7.90 -1.62 8.77
N ILE A 57 8.29 -0.35 8.85
CA ILE A 57 8.19 0.60 7.75
C ILE A 57 9.04 0.13 6.55
N VAL A 58 10.29 -0.25 6.77
CA VAL A 58 11.18 -0.74 5.69
C VAL A 58 10.60 -1.99 5.04
N PHE A 59 10.12 -2.95 5.84
CA PHE A 59 9.53 -4.17 5.32
C PHE A 59 8.25 -3.90 4.53
N GLU A 60 7.39 -2.99 5.01
CA GLU A 60 6.19 -2.55 4.29
C GLU A 60 6.54 -1.95 2.93
N HIS A 61 7.48 -1.00 2.88
CA HIS A 61 7.91 -0.37 1.64
C HIS A 61 8.58 -1.38 0.69
N LEU A 62 9.34 -2.34 1.23
CA LEU A 62 9.95 -3.41 0.44
C LEU A 62 8.89 -4.31 -0.17
N VAL A 63 7.93 -4.79 0.61
CA VAL A 63 6.85 -5.66 0.13
C VAL A 63 5.96 -4.92 -0.87
N PHE A 64 5.62 -3.66 -0.59
CA PHE A 64 4.87 -2.82 -1.52
C PHE A 64 5.65 -2.60 -2.81
N GLY A 65 6.94 -2.26 -2.71
CA GLY A 65 7.83 -2.07 -3.86
C GLY A 65 7.97 -3.34 -4.70
N ILE A 66 8.12 -4.52 -4.08
CA ILE A 66 8.16 -5.80 -4.78
C ILE A 66 6.83 -6.08 -5.46
N LYS A 67 5.68 -5.84 -4.80
CA LYS A 67 4.36 -6.00 -5.43
C LYS A 67 4.18 -5.06 -6.62
N SER A 68 4.56 -3.79 -6.49
CA SER A 68 4.52 -2.82 -7.59
C SER A 68 5.48 -3.21 -8.72
N PHE A 69 6.67 -3.72 -8.39
CA PHE A 69 7.64 -4.19 -9.36
C PHE A 69 7.14 -5.43 -10.11
N ILE A 70 6.54 -6.41 -9.42
CA ILE A 70 5.91 -7.57 -10.03
C ILE A 70 4.75 -7.13 -10.92
N ALA A 71 3.89 -6.22 -10.47
CA ALA A 71 2.80 -5.68 -11.28
C ALA A 71 3.32 -4.85 -12.47
N TYR A 72 4.53 -4.30 -12.40
CA TYR A 72 5.19 -3.64 -13.52
C TYR A 72 5.83 -4.63 -14.51
N LEU A 73 6.40 -5.73 -14.01
CA LEU A 73 7.00 -6.78 -14.82
C LEU A 73 5.96 -7.66 -15.52
N ILE A 74 4.87 -7.97 -14.81
CA ILE A 74 3.71 -8.71 -15.30
C ILE A 74 2.48 -7.81 -15.10
N PRO A 75 2.37 -6.70 -15.85
CA PRO A 75 1.14 -5.94 -15.83
C PRO A 75 0.06 -6.82 -16.44
N ASP A 76 -1.09 -6.93 -15.75
CA ASP A 76 -2.27 -7.66 -16.22
C ASP A 76 -2.72 -7.20 -17.63
N MET A 77 -2.21 -6.06 -18.11
CA MET A 77 -2.28 -5.62 -19.50
C MET A 77 -0.86 -5.30 -20.02
N PRO A 78 -0.19 -6.21 -20.74
CA PRO A 78 1.08 -5.91 -21.39
C PRO A 78 0.92 -4.73 -22.35
N LYS A 79 1.91 -3.83 -22.41
CA LYS A 79 1.90 -2.66 -23.32
C LYS A 79 1.62 -3.04 -24.79
N SER A 80 2.02 -4.25 -25.19
CA SER A 80 1.74 -4.81 -26.52
C SER A 80 0.25 -5.01 -26.79
N LEU A 81 -0.58 -5.35 -25.79
CA LEU A 81 -2.03 -5.44 -25.95
C LEU A 81 -2.67 -4.05 -25.99
N CYS A 82 -2.15 -3.08 -25.24
CA CYS A 82 -2.64 -1.71 -25.30
C CYS A 82 -2.40 -1.08 -26.69
N ASP A 83 -1.24 -1.37 -27.29
CA ASP A 83 -0.92 -0.95 -28.66
C ASP A 83 -1.78 -1.68 -29.71
N ARG A 84 -2.03 -2.99 -29.55
CA ARG A 84 -2.93 -3.74 -30.44
C ARG A 84 -4.38 -3.29 -30.32
N MET A 85 -4.88 -3.08 -29.09
CA MET A 85 -6.21 -2.50 -28.85
C MET A 85 -6.34 -1.10 -29.42
N ARG A 86 -5.28 -0.27 -29.38
CA ARG A 86 -5.31 1.07 -29.99
C ARG A 86 -5.41 1.00 -31.51
N ARG A 87 -4.71 0.05 -32.16
CA ARG A 87 -4.85 -0.18 -33.61
C ARG A 87 -6.23 -0.71 -33.99
N GLU A 88 -6.75 -1.69 -33.26
CA GLU A 88 -8.08 -2.25 -33.53
C GLU A 88 -9.18 -1.20 -33.33
N LYS A 89 -9.08 -0.35 -32.29
CA LYS A 89 -10.00 0.77 -32.09
C LYS A 89 -9.95 1.76 -33.26
N TYR A 90 -8.76 2.07 -33.76
CA TYR A 90 -8.60 2.97 -34.91
C TYR A 90 -9.24 2.38 -36.16
N LEU A 91 -8.94 1.12 -36.49
CA LEU A 91 -9.52 0.41 -37.64
C LEU A 91 -11.06 0.28 -37.53
N MET A 92 -11.57 -0.03 -36.34
CA MET A 92 -13.02 -0.12 -36.11
C MET A 92 -13.70 1.24 -36.30
N GLN A 93 -13.07 2.33 -35.84
CA GLN A 93 -13.60 3.68 -36.00
C GLN A 93 -13.61 4.11 -37.48
N GLU A 94 -12.58 3.75 -38.24
CA GLU A 94 -12.51 4.01 -39.68
C GLU A 94 -13.61 3.25 -40.44
N MET A 95 -13.76 1.94 -40.18
CA MET A 95 -14.83 1.15 -40.79
C MET A 95 -16.24 1.67 -40.45
N MET A 96 -16.45 2.08 -39.20
CA MET A 96 -17.73 2.67 -38.78
C MET A 96 -18.03 3.97 -39.51
N TYR A 97 -17.02 4.83 -39.67
CA TYR A 97 -17.14 6.11 -40.37
C TYR A 97 -17.46 5.92 -41.86
N GLU A 98 -16.77 4.99 -42.53
CA GLU A 98 -17.06 4.67 -43.94
C GLU A 98 -18.49 4.14 -44.13
N ALA A 99 -18.92 3.22 -43.26
CA ALA A 99 -20.29 2.68 -43.30
C ALA A 99 -21.36 3.77 -43.10
N GLU A 100 -21.11 4.73 -42.20
CA GLU A 100 -22.01 5.87 -41.99
C GLU A 100 -22.06 6.78 -43.23
N LEU A 101 -20.91 7.08 -43.84
CA LEU A 101 -20.86 7.86 -45.08
C LEU A 101 -21.61 7.17 -46.23
N GLU A 102 -21.43 5.86 -46.42
CA GLU A 102 -22.16 5.10 -47.43
C GLU A 102 -23.67 5.12 -47.19
N HIS A 103 -24.11 4.98 -45.93
CA HIS A 103 -25.51 5.06 -45.56
C HIS A 103 -26.11 6.43 -45.90
N LEU A 104 -25.40 7.52 -45.55
CA LEU A 104 -25.81 8.90 -45.86
C LEU A 104 -25.85 9.16 -47.38
N GLN A 105 -24.92 8.60 -48.16
CA GLN A 105 -24.96 8.71 -49.61
C GLN A 105 -26.14 7.96 -50.23
N LYS A 106 -26.47 6.78 -49.71
CA LYS A 106 -27.59 5.97 -50.18
C LYS A 106 -28.93 6.64 -49.86
N GLU A 107 -29.07 7.21 -48.67
CA GLU A 107 -30.18 8.08 -48.27
C GLU A 107 -30.33 9.27 -49.23
N ARG A 108 -29.23 9.99 -49.51
CA ARG A 108 -29.24 11.13 -50.43
C ARG A 108 -29.68 10.73 -51.85
N LYS A 109 -29.18 9.62 -52.38
CA LYS A 109 -29.57 9.09 -53.71
C LYS A 109 -31.04 8.67 -53.73
N LYS A 110 -31.53 8.04 -52.66
CA LYS A 110 -32.94 7.63 -52.54
C LYS A 110 -33.85 8.86 -52.49
N ASN A 111 -33.51 9.87 -51.69
CA ASN A 111 -34.26 11.13 -51.64
C ASN A 111 -34.24 11.84 -52.99
N GLY A 112 -33.09 11.95 -53.66
CA GLY A 112 -32.99 12.55 -54.99
C GLY A 112 -33.82 11.82 -56.06
N ARG A 113 -33.84 10.48 -56.06
CA ARG A 113 -34.71 9.69 -56.94
C ARG A 113 -36.20 9.86 -56.61
N ARG A 114 -36.54 9.97 -55.33
CA ARG A 114 -37.90 10.25 -54.87
C ARG A 114 -38.40 11.56 -55.47
N TYR A 115 -37.60 12.63 -55.33
CA TYR A 115 -37.92 13.92 -55.97
C TYR A 115 -38.07 13.78 -57.49
N HIS A 116 -37.19 13.06 -58.18
CA HIS A 116 -37.27 12.91 -59.63
C HIS A 116 -38.46 12.07 -60.14
N HIS A 117 -39.04 11.20 -59.30
CA HIS A 117 -40.24 10.41 -59.63
C HIS A 117 -41.55 11.08 -59.20
N GLU A 118 -41.50 12.05 -58.28
CA GLU A 118 -42.67 12.77 -57.76
C GLU A 118 -43.00 14.06 -58.55
N TRP A 119 -42.08 14.58 -59.38
CA TRP A 119 -42.36 15.68 -60.30
C TRP A 119 -42.80 15.15 -61.68
N PRO A 120 -43.98 15.55 -62.20
CA PRO A 120 -44.53 15.08 -63.47
C PRO A 120 -43.78 15.58 -64.71
#